data_AF-A0A2X1PGV7-F1
#
_entry.id   AF-A0A2X1PGV7-F1
#
_cell.length_a   1.000
_cell.length_b   1.000
_cell.length_c   1.000
_cell.angle_alpha   90.00
_cell.angle_beta   90.00
_cell.angle_gamma   90.00
#
_symmetry.space_group_name_H-M   'P 1'
#
loop_
_entity.id
_entity.type
_entity.pdbx_description
1 polymer ?
#
loop_
_entity_poly.entity_id
_entity_poly.type
_entity_poly.pdbx_seq_one_letter_code
_entity_poly.pdbx_strand_id
1 'polypeptide(L)'
;MSKSLVIVESPAKAKTINKYLGSQYVVKSSVGHIRDLPTVGSSTGEKAKPISTKGMDAEEKAKIKAEKERNALVKRMGIDPYHDWKANYQILPGKEKVVSELKSLAKKADHIYLATDLDREGEAIAWHLREVIGGNDDRFSRVVFNEITKKCH
;
A
#
# COMPACT_ATOMS: atom_id res chain seq x y z
N MET A 1 11.56 0.11 -27.13
CA MET A 1 11.44 1.14 -26.10
C MET A 1 10.29 0.73 -25.20
N SER A 2 10.58 0.26 -24.01
CA SER A 2 9.54 -0.10 -23.05
C SER A 2 8.90 1.20 -22.56
N LYS A 3 7.60 1.17 -22.30
CA LYS A 3 6.85 2.36 -21.90
C LYS A 3 7.09 2.63 -20.43
N SER A 4 7.16 3.90 -20.04
CA SER A 4 7.18 4.26 -18.62
C SER A 4 5.77 4.22 -18.03
N LEU A 5 5.63 3.76 -16.78
CA LEU A 5 4.35 3.73 -16.07
C LEU A 5 4.23 4.99 -15.21
N VAL A 6 3.13 5.72 -15.35
CA VAL A 6 2.81 6.88 -14.51
C VAL A 6 1.60 6.53 -13.66
N ILE A 7 1.74 6.58 -12.34
CA ILE A 7 0.66 6.28 -11.41
C ILE A 7 0.21 7.56 -10.74
N VAL A 8 -1.09 7.83 -10.82
CA VAL A 8 -1.75 8.98 -10.20
C VAL A 8 -2.82 8.49 -9.24
N GLU A 9 -3.27 9.38 -8.38
CA GLU A 9 -4.29 9.06 -7.38
C GLU A 9 -5.67 8.83 -8.02
N SER A 10 -6.15 9.77 -8.86
CA SER A 10 -7.53 9.77 -9.37
C SER A 10 -7.63 9.52 -10.89
N PRO A 11 -8.73 8.87 -11.36
CA PRO A 11 -8.95 8.66 -12.80
C PRO A 11 -9.06 9.97 -13.60
N ALA A 12 -9.57 11.04 -12.97
CA ALA A 12 -9.69 12.34 -13.60
C ALA A 12 -8.31 12.94 -13.92
N LYS A 13 -7.38 12.90 -12.95
CA LYS A 13 -5.98 13.31 -13.16
C LYS A 13 -5.31 12.46 -14.23
N ALA A 14 -5.56 11.15 -14.24
CA ALA A 14 -5.01 10.25 -15.24
C ALA A 14 -5.42 10.68 -16.66
N LYS A 15 -6.71 11.00 -16.86
CA LYS A 15 -7.22 11.49 -18.14
C LYS A 15 -6.58 12.82 -18.54
N THR A 16 -6.37 13.74 -17.61
CA THR A 16 -5.76 15.04 -17.89
C THR A 16 -4.28 14.90 -18.24
N ILE A 17 -3.49 14.18 -17.45
CA ILE A 17 -2.06 13.96 -17.68
C ILE A 17 -1.83 13.20 -18.98
N ASN A 18 -2.69 12.24 -19.31
CA ASN A 18 -2.62 11.49 -20.57
C ASN A 18 -2.85 12.36 -21.82
N LYS A 19 -3.40 13.58 -21.70
CA LYS A 19 -3.47 14.54 -22.82
C LYS A 19 -2.12 15.21 -23.11
N TYR A 20 -1.25 15.29 -22.10
CA TYR A 20 0.04 15.96 -22.18
C TYR A 20 1.19 15.00 -22.41
N LEU A 21 1.08 13.77 -21.88
CA LEU A 21 2.07 12.72 -22.07
C LEU A 21 1.87 11.99 -23.40
N GLY A 22 2.96 11.77 -24.13
CA GLY A 22 2.95 11.03 -25.40
C GLY A 22 2.78 9.51 -25.23
N SER A 23 2.76 8.79 -26.36
CA SER A 23 2.55 7.33 -26.44
C SER A 23 3.62 6.45 -25.72
N GLN A 24 4.69 7.08 -25.24
CA GLN A 24 5.78 6.46 -24.49
C GLN A 24 5.44 6.25 -23.01
N TYR A 25 4.36 6.87 -22.52
CA TYR A 25 3.89 6.75 -21.15
C TYR A 25 2.57 5.97 -21.08
N VAL A 26 2.41 5.17 -20.05
CA VAL A 26 1.15 4.52 -19.70
C VAL A 26 0.68 5.13 -18.39
N VAL A 27 -0.43 5.87 -18.41
CA VAL A 27 -0.97 6.52 -17.21
C VAL A 27 -2.07 5.64 -16.58
N LYS A 28 -1.96 5.36 -15.28
CA LYS A 28 -2.94 4.59 -14.51
C LYS A 28 -3.27 5.29 -13.20
N SER A 29 -4.50 5.11 -12.73
CA SER A 29 -4.94 5.61 -11.43
C SER A 29 -4.94 4.51 -10.37
N SER A 30 -4.49 4.82 -9.15
CA SER A 30 -4.67 3.95 -7.98
C SER A 30 -6.10 3.98 -7.43
N VAL A 31 -6.89 4.98 -7.85
CA VAL A 31 -8.27 5.24 -7.40
C VAL A 31 -8.27 5.53 -5.89
N GLY A 32 -7.39 6.44 -5.47
CA GLY A 32 -7.16 6.79 -4.06
C GLY A 32 -6.21 5.83 -3.35
N HIS A 33 -6.43 5.65 -2.05
CA HIS A 33 -5.68 4.73 -1.20
C HIS A 33 -5.84 3.27 -1.63
N ILE A 34 -4.73 2.53 -1.61
CA ILE A 34 -4.69 1.09 -1.91
C ILE A 34 -4.48 0.22 -0.68
N ARG A 35 -3.94 0.80 0.39
CA ARG A 35 -3.65 0.15 1.66
C ARG A 35 -4.13 1.03 2.79
N ASP A 36 -4.58 0.37 3.85
CA ASP A 36 -4.95 1.00 5.10
C ASP A 36 -4.73 0.01 6.26
N LEU A 37 -4.92 0.48 7.49
CA LEU A 37 -5.02 -0.37 8.66
C LEU A 37 -6.20 -1.34 8.52
N PRO A 38 -6.13 -2.52 9.13
CA PRO A 38 -7.22 -3.49 9.15
C PRO A 38 -8.49 -2.86 9.73
N THR A 39 -9.56 -2.89 8.95
CA THR A 39 -10.90 -2.56 9.44
C THR A 39 -11.52 -3.77 10.13
N VAL A 40 -12.37 -3.53 11.13
CA VAL A 40 -13.10 -4.58 11.85
C VAL A 40 -13.90 -5.44 10.86
N GLY A 41 -13.46 -6.68 10.66
CA GLY A 41 -14.03 -7.63 9.67
C GLY A 41 -13.07 -8.04 8.55
N SER A 42 -12.04 -7.23 8.25
CA SER A 42 -10.95 -7.56 7.30
C SER A 42 -9.92 -8.46 7.97
N SER A 43 -10.30 -9.69 8.30
CA SER A 43 -9.37 -10.68 8.87
C SER A 43 -8.70 -11.52 7.77
N THR A 44 -7.82 -10.90 6.99
CA THR A 44 -6.97 -11.62 6.02
C THR A 44 -5.67 -12.15 6.62
N GLY A 45 -5.39 -11.86 7.90
CA GLY A 45 -4.17 -12.36 8.57
C GLY A 45 -4.29 -13.81 9.06
N GLU A 46 -3.21 -14.58 8.92
CA GLU A 46 -3.09 -15.96 9.42
C GLU A 46 -3.66 -16.14 10.83
N LYS A 47 -4.44 -17.20 11.03
CA LYS A 47 -4.88 -17.61 12.37
C LYS A 47 -3.64 -18.06 13.14
N ALA A 48 -3.43 -17.50 14.34
CA ALA A 48 -2.34 -17.93 15.21
C ALA A 48 -2.42 -19.46 15.39
N LYS A 49 -1.30 -20.16 15.19
CA LYS A 49 -1.22 -21.61 15.33
C LYS A 49 -1.72 -22.00 16.73
N PRO A 50 -2.53 -23.06 16.87
CA PRO A 50 -3.02 -23.49 18.17
C PRO A 50 -1.85 -23.93 19.04
N ILE A 51 -1.65 -23.24 20.17
CA ILE A 51 -0.72 -23.66 21.22
C ILE A 51 -1.46 -24.69 22.08
N SER A 52 -0.88 -25.89 22.21
CA SER A 52 -1.40 -26.92 23.11
C SER A 52 -1.13 -26.51 24.56
N THR A 53 -2.18 -26.33 25.36
CA THR A 53 -2.09 -25.99 26.79
C THR A 53 -2.18 -27.22 27.72
N LYS A 54 -2.03 -28.42 27.15
CA LYS A 54 -2.15 -29.68 27.88
C LYS A 54 -0.88 -29.89 28.73
N GLY A 55 -1.02 -29.77 30.05
CA GLY A 55 0.07 -29.99 31.03
C GLY A 55 0.68 -28.73 31.66
N MET A 56 0.24 -27.54 31.27
CA MET A 56 0.77 -26.27 31.81
C MET A 56 0.16 -25.89 33.16
N ASP A 57 0.95 -25.21 33.98
CA ASP A 57 0.51 -24.66 35.27
C ASP A 57 -0.50 -23.49 35.09
N ALA A 58 -1.26 -23.16 36.14
CA ALA A 58 -2.27 -22.10 36.11
C ALA A 58 -1.67 -20.73 35.76
N GLU A 59 -0.45 -20.44 36.24
CA GLU A 59 0.25 -19.20 35.92
C GLU A 59 0.71 -19.11 34.46
N GLU A 60 1.23 -20.21 33.91
CA GLU A 60 1.64 -20.28 32.49
C GLU A 60 0.44 -20.10 31.57
N LYS A 61 -0.70 -20.70 31.91
CA LYS A 61 -1.96 -20.53 31.19
C LYS A 61 -2.44 -19.08 31.23
N ALA A 62 -2.30 -18.39 32.36
CA ALA A 62 -2.68 -16.98 32.49
C ALA A 62 -1.79 -16.07 31.62
N LYS A 63 -0.47 -16.30 31.61
CA LYS A 63 0.48 -15.56 30.75
C LYS A 63 0.18 -15.75 29.26
N ILE A 64 -0.04 -16.99 28.82
CA ILE A 64 -0.38 -17.30 27.42
C ILE A 64 -1.71 -16.65 27.03
N LYS A 65 -2.70 -16.66 27.93
CA LYS A 65 -3.99 -16.00 27.68
C LYS A 65 -3.82 -14.49 27.51
N ALA A 66 -3.09 -13.85 28.43
CA ALA A 66 -2.83 -12.41 28.36
C ALA A 66 -2.05 -12.02 27.09
N GLU A 67 -1.04 -12.80 26.71
CA GLU A 67 -0.29 -12.58 25.47
C GLU A 67 -1.18 -12.75 24.23
N LYS A 68 -2.04 -13.78 24.21
CA LYS A 68 -2.99 -14.01 23.12
C LYS A 68 -4.00 -12.86 23.00
N GLU A 69 -4.49 -12.34 24.11
CA GLU A 69 -5.41 -11.19 24.16
C GLU A 69 -4.71 -9.92 23.67
N ARG A 70 -3.46 -9.67 24.10
CA ARG A 70 -2.63 -8.55 23.61
C ARG A 70 -2.42 -8.65 22.09
N ASN A 71 -2.00 -9.82 21.60
CA ASN A 71 -1.76 -10.03 20.17
C ASN A 71 -3.06 -9.91 19.36
N ALA A 72 -4.20 -10.35 19.92
CA ALA A 72 -5.51 -10.15 19.29
C ALA A 72 -5.91 -8.67 19.24
N LEU A 73 -5.60 -7.89 20.27
CA LEU A 73 -5.82 -6.45 20.30
C LEU A 73 -4.95 -5.74 19.26
N VAL A 74 -3.65 -6.02 19.23
CA VAL A 74 -2.72 -5.49 18.21
C VAL A 74 -3.18 -5.84 16.80
N LYS A 75 -3.59 -7.10 16.55
CA LYS A 75 -4.11 -7.52 15.24
C LYS A 75 -5.39 -6.77 14.84
N ARG A 76 -6.23 -6.39 15.82
CA ARG A 76 -7.47 -5.62 15.57
C ARG A 76 -7.19 -4.15 15.33
N MET A 77 -6.25 -3.56 16.08
CA MET A 77 -5.86 -2.15 15.92
C MET A 77 -5.00 -1.94 14.66
N GLY A 78 -4.26 -2.97 14.24
CA GLY A 78 -3.34 -2.89 13.10
C GLY A 78 -2.05 -2.13 13.38
N ILE A 79 -1.84 -1.67 14.60
CA ILE A 79 -0.63 -1.00 15.06
C ILE A 79 -0.16 -1.74 16.31
N ASP A 80 1.15 -1.94 16.43
CA ASP A 80 1.78 -2.56 17.59
C ASP A 80 2.54 -1.52 18.45
N PRO A 81 1.93 -0.96 19.50
CA PRO A 81 2.59 0.00 20.38
C PRO A 81 3.76 -0.60 21.16
N TYR A 82 3.85 -1.93 21.24
CA TYR A 82 4.87 -2.64 22.01
C TYR A 82 6.10 -3.00 21.18
N HIS A 83 6.00 -2.91 19.85
CA HIS A 83 7.09 -3.22 18.93
C HIS A 83 7.27 -2.09 17.92
N ASP A 84 7.74 -0.94 18.39
CA ASP A 84 8.14 0.21 17.56
C ASP A 84 7.02 0.75 16.64
N TRP A 85 5.78 0.72 17.13
CA TRP A 85 4.60 1.22 16.41
C TRP A 85 4.41 0.58 15.03
N LYS A 86 4.90 -0.65 14.84
CA LYS A 86 4.80 -1.37 13.57
C LYS A 86 3.35 -1.44 13.13
N ALA A 87 3.07 -0.86 11.96
CA ALA A 87 1.77 -0.87 11.34
C ALA A 87 1.62 -2.05 10.38
N ASN A 88 0.52 -2.78 10.51
CA ASN A 88 0.12 -3.85 9.61
C ASN A 88 -0.85 -3.32 8.56
N TYR A 89 -0.32 -2.71 7.50
CA TYR A 89 -1.13 -2.22 6.40
C TYR A 89 -1.60 -3.35 5.49
N GLN A 90 -2.91 -3.45 5.28
CA GLN A 90 -3.55 -4.43 4.40
C GLN A 90 -4.06 -3.76 3.13
N ILE A 91 -4.13 -4.52 2.03
CA ILE A 91 -4.77 -4.04 0.80
C ILE A 91 -6.27 -3.91 1.07
N LEU A 92 -6.85 -2.77 0.70
CA LEU A 92 -8.28 -2.54 0.87
C LEU A 92 -9.11 -3.51 0.01
N PRO A 93 -10.23 -4.03 0.53
CA PRO A 93 -11.09 -4.94 -0.22
C PRO A 93 -11.63 -4.25 -1.48
N GLY A 94 -11.53 -4.92 -2.63
CA GLY A 94 -11.91 -4.39 -3.94
C GLY A 94 -10.77 -3.68 -4.69
N LYS A 95 -9.61 -3.44 -4.05
CA LYS A 95 -8.43 -2.86 -4.70
C LYS A 95 -7.42 -3.89 -5.20
N GLU A 96 -7.65 -5.19 -4.96
CA GLU A 96 -6.74 -6.27 -5.33
C GLU A 96 -6.52 -6.34 -6.85
N LYS A 97 -7.59 -6.12 -7.62
CA LYS A 97 -7.51 -6.09 -9.09
C LYS A 97 -6.65 -4.92 -9.58
N VAL A 98 -6.81 -3.74 -8.98
CA VAL A 98 -6.02 -2.55 -9.31
C VAL A 98 -4.56 -2.79 -8.98
N VAL A 99 -4.27 -3.34 -7.80
CA VAL A 99 -2.89 -3.69 -7.39
C VAL A 99 -2.26 -4.70 -8.33
N SER A 100 -3.00 -5.76 -8.70
CA SER A 100 -2.52 -6.78 -9.64
C SER A 100 -2.20 -6.19 -11.02
N GLU A 101 -3.08 -5.31 -11.52
CA GLU A 101 -2.87 -4.62 -12.79
C GLU A 101 -1.64 -3.70 -12.74
N LEU A 102 -1.50 -2.89 -11.68
CA LEU A 102 -0.34 -2.03 -11.48
C LEU A 102 0.95 -2.83 -11.40
N LYS A 103 0.97 -3.96 -10.67
CA LYS A 103 2.12 -4.87 -10.61
C LYS A 103 2.49 -5.44 -11.98
N SER A 104 1.49 -5.85 -12.76
CA SER A 104 1.71 -6.38 -14.11
C SER A 104 2.30 -5.33 -15.06
N LEU A 105 1.80 -4.09 -14.99
CA LEU A 105 2.33 -2.98 -15.78
C LEU A 105 3.72 -2.55 -15.32
N ALA A 106 3.95 -2.51 -14.00
CA ALA A 106 5.25 -2.19 -13.41
C ALA A 106 6.35 -3.18 -13.83
N LYS A 107 6.01 -4.46 -14.04
CA LYS A 107 6.97 -5.44 -14.58
C LYS A 107 7.36 -5.19 -16.04
N LYS A 108 6.49 -4.57 -16.82
CA LYS A 108 6.71 -4.28 -18.26
C LYS A 108 7.32 -2.89 -18.50
N ALA A 109 7.26 -2.02 -17.51
CA ALA A 109 7.76 -0.66 -17.61
C ALA A 109 9.23 -0.59 -17.22
N ASP A 110 10.02 0.19 -17.95
CA ASP A 110 11.42 0.43 -17.56
C ASP A 110 11.46 1.24 -16.25
N HIS A 111 10.64 2.31 -16.21
CA HIS A 111 10.58 3.27 -15.13
C HIS A 111 9.16 3.53 -14.64
N ILE A 112 9.03 3.86 -13.35
CA ILE A 112 7.76 4.10 -12.67
C ILE A 112 7.76 5.51 -12.08
N TYR A 113 6.85 6.36 -12.55
CA TYR A 113 6.66 7.71 -12.04
C TYR A 113 5.46 7.75 -11.10
N LEU A 114 5.69 8.16 -9.86
CA LEU A 114 4.67 8.40 -8.85
C LEU A 114 4.26 9.88 -8.91
N ALA A 115 3.08 10.12 -9.47
CA ALA A 115 2.52 11.45 -9.76
C ALA A 115 1.28 11.71 -8.88
N THR A 116 1.42 11.47 -7.57
CA THR A 116 0.45 11.84 -6.55
C THR A 116 0.61 13.31 -6.14
N ASP A 117 -0.32 13.85 -5.36
CA ASP A 117 -0.36 15.27 -5.02
C ASP A 117 0.79 15.72 -4.11
N LEU A 118 1.07 17.03 -4.10
CA LEU A 118 2.06 17.67 -3.21
C LEU A 118 1.49 17.85 -1.80
N ASP A 119 1.02 16.78 -1.20
CA ASP A 119 0.53 16.79 0.17
C ASP A 119 0.94 15.52 0.90
N ARG A 120 0.71 15.52 2.22
CA ARG A 120 1.09 14.39 3.08
C ARG A 120 0.37 13.10 2.65
N GLU A 121 -0.88 13.22 2.21
CA GLU A 121 -1.68 12.10 1.74
C GLU A 121 -1.11 11.52 0.45
N GLY A 122 -0.75 12.37 -0.52
CA GLY A 122 -0.11 12.00 -1.76
C GLY A 122 1.23 11.30 -1.55
N GLU A 123 2.05 11.75 -0.60
CA GLU A 123 3.29 11.06 -0.22
C GLU A 123 3.03 9.69 0.42
N ALA A 124 2.05 9.59 1.32
CA ALA A 124 1.67 8.31 1.90
C ALA A 124 1.17 7.32 0.83
N ILE A 125 0.38 7.78 -0.15
CA ILE A 125 -0.09 6.95 -1.26
C ILE A 125 1.08 6.51 -2.15
N ALA A 126 2.01 7.42 -2.49
CA ALA A 126 3.20 7.10 -3.26
C ALA A 126 4.06 6.04 -2.55
N TRP A 127 4.28 6.20 -1.25
CA TRP A 127 5.00 5.23 -0.44
C TRP A 127 4.28 3.86 -0.45
N HIS A 128 2.98 3.82 -0.20
CA HIS A 128 2.21 2.58 -0.25
C HIS A 128 2.28 1.89 -1.62
N LEU A 129 2.23 2.65 -2.71
CA LEU A 129 2.36 2.12 -4.07
C LEU A 129 3.73 1.48 -4.29
N ARG A 130 4.80 2.14 -3.84
CA ARG A 130 6.17 1.62 -3.90
C ARG A 130 6.28 0.30 -3.13
N GLU A 131 5.81 0.27 -1.88
CA GLU A 131 5.84 -0.92 -1.03
C GLU A 131 5.04 -2.09 -1.63
N VAL A 132 3.90 -1.78 -2.26
CA VAL A 132 3.03 -2.81 -2.86
C VAL A 132 3.62 -3.37 -4.14
N ILE A 133 4.08 -2.50 -5.04
CA ILE A 133 4.65 -2.91 -6.32
C ILE A 133 5.97 -3.65 -6.08
N GLY A 134 6.77 -3.16 -5.14
CA GLY A 134 8.10 -3.67 -4.82
C GLY A 134 9.09 -3.49 -5.97
N GLY A 135 10.30 -4.02 -5.80
CA GLY A 135 11.38 -3.93 -6.77
C GLY A 135 12.50 -3.01 -6.31
N ASN A 136 13.35 -2.57 -7.23
CA ASN A 136 14.45 -1.66 -6.93
C ASN A 136 13.93 -0.21 -6.84
N ASP A 137 14.31 0.49 -5.78
CA ASP A 137 13.94 1.88 -5.51
C ASP A 137 14.38 2.83 -6.63
N ASP A 138 15.49 2.52 -7.31
CA ASP A 138 16.02 3.32 -8.44
C ASP A 138 15.05 3.41 -9.63
N ARG A 139 14.09 2.48 -9.73
CA ARG A 139 13.08 2.46 -10.80
C ARG A 139 11.90 3.39 -10.51
N PHE A 140 11.82 3.95 -9.31
CA PHE A 140 10.76 4.84 -8.90
C PHE A 140 11.25 6.29 -8.94
N SER A 141 10.45 7.18 -9.53
CA SER A 141 10.69 8.61 -9.46
C SER A 141 9.44 9.34 -9.02
N ARG A 142 9.61 10.24 -8.06
CA ARG A 142 8.53 11.09 -7.57
C ARG A 142 8.44 12.33 -8.46
N VAL A 143 7.26 12.56 -9.04
CA VAL A 143 6.98 13.75 -9.84
C VAL A 143 5.88 14.53 -9.15
N VAL A 144 6.15 15.81 -8.90
CA VAL A 144 5.20 16.67 -8.21
C VAL A 144 4.95 17.92 -9.04
N PHE A 145 3.70 18.37 -9.05
CA PHE A 145 3.27 19.56 -9.78
C PHE A 145 2.17 20.26 -8.98
N ASN A 146 2.20 21.59 -8.98
CA ASN A 146 1.17 22.40 -8.32
C ASN A 146 -0.05 22.61 -9.23
N GLU A 147 0.16 22.59 -10.54
CA GLU A 147 -0.90 22.76 -11.54
C GLU A 147 -0.66 21.84 -12.74
N ILE A 148 -1.73 21.30 -13.31
CA ILE A 148 -1.65 20.45 -14.52
C ILE A 148 -1.87 21.35 -15.74
N THR A 149 -0.81 22.01 -16.19
CA THR A 149 -0.81 22.83 -17.41
C THR A 149 0.29 22.38 -18.38
N LYS A 150 0.20 22.78 -19.65
CA LYS A 150 1.13 22.34 -20.72
C LYS A 150 2.57 22.90 -20.54
N LYS A 151 2.77 23.86 -19.63
CA LYS A 151 4.07 24.43 -19.25
C LYS A 151 4.13 24.51 -17.72
N CYS A 152 4.81 23.56 -17.08
CA CYS A 152 5.40 23.81 -15.77
C CYS A 152 6.81 24.37 -16.04
N HIS A 153 7.00 25.65 -15.69
CA HIS A 153 8.31 26.30 -15.72
C HIS A 153 9.20 25.79 -14.59
#